data_AF-A0A127SF92-F1
#
_entry.id   AF-A0A127SF92-F1
#
_cell.length_a   1.000
_cell.length_b   1.000
_cell.length_c   1.000
_cell.angle_alpha   90.00
_cell.angle_beta   90.00
_cell.angle_gamma   90.00
#
_symmetry.space_group_name_H-M   'P 1'
#
loop_
_entity.id
_entity.type
_entity.pdbx_description
1 polymer ?
#
loop_
_entity_poly.entity_id
_entity_poly.type
_entity_poly.pdbx_seq_one_letter_code
_entity_poly.pdbx_strand_id
1 'polypeptide(L)'
;MENVLKAKNARIGVAIFNSNEKDTLKINNDFHFPMQSVMKFPIALAVLSEIDKGNLSFEQKIEITPQDLLPKTWSPIKEEFPNGTTLTI
;
A
#
# COMPACT_ATOMS: atom_id res chain seq x y z
N MET A 1 22.80 -14.03 1.25
CA MET A 1 21.44 -13.91 0.68
C MET A 1 21.06 -15.16 -0.13
N GLU A 2 21.85 -15.55 -1.15
CA GLU A 2 21.48 -16.65 -2.05
C GLU A 2 21.15 -18.00 -1.36
N ASN A 3 21.94 -18.42 -0.37
CA ASN A 3 21.70 -19.69 0.34
C ASN A 3 20.37 -19.71 1.09
N VAL A 4 19.91 -18.55 1.58
CA VAL A 4 18.61 -18.41 2.26
C VAL A 4 17.46 -18.52 1.26
N LEU A 5 17.64 -17.96 0.06
CA LEU A 5 16.63 -17.96 -0.99
C LEU A 5 16.50 -19.32 -1.68
N LYS A 6 17.62 -19.97 -2.01
CA LYS A 6 17.65 -21.30 -2.67
C LYS A 6 17.04 -22.41 -1.81
N ALA A 7 17.01 -22.25 -0.49
CA ALA A 7 16.40 -23.21 0.43
C ALA A 7 14.86 -23.16 0.47
N LYS A 8 14.22 -22.27 -0.30
CA LYS A 8 12.75 -22.09 -0.29
C LYS A 8 12.17 -22.44 -1.66
N ASN A 9 11.06 -23.19 -1.65
CA ASN A 9 10.28 -23.44 -2.86
C ASN A 9 9.33 -22.25 -3.15
N ALA A 10 9.93 -21.10 -3.51
CA ALA A 10 9.20 -19.87 -3.82
C ALA A 10 10.03 -18.98 -4.75
N ARG A 11 9.35 -18.10 -5.51
CA ARG A 11 10.01 -17.02 -6.25
C ARG A 11 10.12 -15.80 -5.34
N ILE A 12 11.35 -15.36 -5.07
CA ILE A 12 11.63 -14.25 -4.15
C ILE A 12 12.35 -13.14 -4.90
N GLY A 13 11.77 -11.93 -4.87
CA GLY A 13 12.40 -10.71 -5.39
C GLY A 13 12.92 -9.84 -4.25
N VAL A 14 14.09 -9.22 -4.44
CA VAL A 14 14.67 -8.28 -3.45
C VAL A 14 15.29 -7.12 -4.20
N ALA A 15 15.02 -5.90 -3.75
CA ALA A 15 15.73 -4.71 -4.18
C ALA A 15 16.15 -3.90 -2.94
N ILE A 16 17.45 -3.61 -2.81
CA ILE A 16 18.02 -2.82 -1.73
C ILE A 16 18.85 -1.72 -2.39
N PHE A 17 18.61 -0.48 -1.96
CA PHE A 17 19.29 0.70 -2.46
C PHE A 17 19.99 1.40 -1.29
N ASN A 18 21.25 1.79 -1.50
CA ASN A 18 21.89 2.79 -0.64
C ASN A 18 21.32 4.18 -0.97
N SER A 19 21.30 5.10 -0.01
CA SER A 19 20.72 6.45 -0.14
C SER A 19 21.32 7.30 -1.26
N ASN A 20 22.50 6.93 -1.77
CA ASN A 20 23.16 7.59 -2.89
C ASN A 20 23.10 6.78 -4.20
N GLU A 21 22.32 5.69 -4.26
CA GLU A 21 22.11 4.79 -5.40
C GLU A 21 23.37 4.13 -6.02
N LYS A 22 24.56 4.39 -5.47
CA LYS A 22 25.82 3.80 -5.97
C LYS A 22 25.91 2.30 -5.72
N ASP A 23 25.34 1.84 -4.62
CA ASP A 23 25.26 0.43 -4.26
C ASP A 23 23.81 -0.03 -4.31
N THR A 24 23.51 -0.94 -5.24
CA THR A 24 22.19 -1.58 -5.34
C THR A 24 22.35 -3.09 -5.38
N LEU A 25 21.52 -3.80 -4.60
CA LEU A 25 21.36 -5.25 -4.71
C LEU A 25 19.97 -5.51 -5.27
N LYS A 26 19.92 -6.21 -6.41
CA LYS A 26 18.67 -6.58 -7.08
C LYS A 26 18.66 -8.08 -7.37
N ILE A 27 17.59 -8.77 -6.98
CA ILE A 27 17.39 -10.21 -7.19
C ILE A 27 16.01 -10.40 -7.80
N ASN A 28 15.93 -11.12 -8.94
CA ASN A 28 14.69 -11.35 -9.70
C ASN A 28 13.94 -10.05 -10.08
N ASN A 29 14.68 -8.97 -10.37
CA ASN A 29 14.13 -7.64 -10.60
C ASN A 29 13.19 -7.54 -11.80
N ASP A 30 13.37 -8.39 -12.81
CA ASP A 30 12.59 -8.35 -14.05
C ASP A 30 11.26 -9.10 -13.93
N PHE A 31 11.03 -9.77 -12.80
CA PHE A 31 9.77 -10.47 -12.56
C PHE A 31 8.73 -9.52 -11.96
N HIS A 32 7.53 -9.49 -12.52
CA HIS A 32 6.41 -8.73 -11.98
C HIS A 32 5.77 -9.49 -10.80
N PHE A 33 5.97 -8.99 -9.59
CA PHE A 33 5.35 -9.54 -8.39
C PHE A 33 3.99 -8.86 -8.11
N PRO A 34 3.00 -9.60 -7.57
CA PRO A 34 1.76 -9.00 -7.11
C PRO A 34 2.04 -8.10 -5.90
N MET A 35 1.63 -6.84 -5.96
CA MET A 35 1.89 -5.87 -4.90
C MET A 35 1.08 -6.13 -3.63
N GLN A 36 -0.12 -6.72 -3.75
CA GLN A 36 -1.05 -6.84 -2.62
C GLN A 36 -1.22 -5.47 -1.93
N SER A 37 -1.21 -5.43 -0.59
CA SER A 37 -1.34 -4.18 0.16
C SER A 37 -0.17 -3.19 0.00
N VAL A 38 0.94 -3.56 -0.66
CA VAL A 38 2.02 -2.61 -0.99
C VAL A 38 1.53 -1.50 -1.93
N MET A 39 0.54 -1.79 -2.80
CA MET A 39 -0.06 -0.80 -3.71
C MET A 39 -0.72 0.38 -2.97
N LYS A 40 -1.05 0.25 -1.68
CA LYS A 40 -1.60 1.36 -0.90
C LYS A 40 -0.64 2.53 -0.77
N PHE A 41 0.67 2.29 -0.83
CA PHE A 41 1.68 3.36 -0.81
C PHE A 41 1.57 4.32 -2.02
N PRO A 42 1.62 3.85 -3.28
CA PRO A 42 1.41 4.74 -4.42
C PRO A 42 -0.01 5.34 -4.49
N ILE A 43 -1.05 4.66 -3.98
CA ILE A 43 -2.39 5.27 -3.84
C ILE A 43 -2.34 6.47 -2.89
N ALA A 44 -1.68 6.33 -1.73
CA ALA A 44 -1.53 7.43 -0.78
C ALA A 44 -0.75 8.61 -1.40
N LEU A 45 0.33 8.34 -2.15
CA LEU A 45 1.06 9.38 -2.88
C LEU A 45 0.19 10.11 -3.91
N ALA A 46 -0.69 9.39 -4.61
CA ALA A 46 -1.62 10.00 -5.55
C ALA A 46 -2.63 10.92 -4.84
N VAL A 47 -3.19 10.49 -3.71
CA VAL A 47 -4.07 11.32 -2.87
C VAL A 47 -3.35 12.57 -2.38
N LEU A 48 -2.13 12.43 -1.86
CA LEU A 48 -1.30 13.57 -1.42
C LEU A 48 -1.00 14.54 -2.58
N SER A 49 -0.72 14.03 -3.77
CA SER A 49 -0.50 14.88 -4.96
C SER A 49 -1.74 15.69 -5.35
N GLU A 50 -2.94 15.13 -5.17
CA GLU A 50 -4.19 15.88 -5.40
C GLU A 50 -4.46 16.92 -4.31
N ILE A 51 -4.00 16.68 -3.07
CA ILE A 51 -4.00 17.69 -2.01
C ILE A 51 -3.05 18.84 -2.37
N ASP A 52 -1.82 18.54 -2.82
CA ASP A 52 -0.84 19.55 -3.24
C ASP A 52 -1.37 20.42 -4.41
N LYS A 53 -2.17 19.84 -5.29
CA LYS A 53 -2.83 20.56 -6.41
C LYS A 53 -4.04 21.40 -5.96
N GLY A 54 -4.50 21.23 -4.72
CA GLY A 54 -5.71 21.87 -4.20
C GLY A 54 -7.03 21.22 -4.65
N ASN A 55 -6.98 20.01 -5.22
CA ASN A 55 -8.18 19.28 -5.66
C ASN A 55 -8.83 18.51 -4.49
N LEU A 56 -8.04 18.13 -3.49
CA LEU A 56 -8.46 17.51 -2.23
C LEU A 56 -7.93 18.32 -1.05
N SER A 57 -8.40 18.03 0.17
CA SER A 57 -7.89 18.60 1.42
C SER A 57 -7.86 17.52 2.50
N PHE A 58 -6.91 17.61 3.43
CA PHE A 58 -6.84 16.70 4.58
C PHE A 58 -8.09 16.79 5.45
N GLU A 59 -8.71 17.97 5.55
CA GLU A 59 -9.88 18.25 6.36
C GLU A 59 -11.18 17.81 5.67
N GLN A 60 -11.10 17.37 4.41
CA GLN A 60 -12.25 16.87 3.66
C GLN A 60 -12.83 15.65 4.36
N LYS A 61 -14.12 15.73 4.68
CA LYS A 61 -14.87 14.65 5.29
C LYS A 61 -15.38 13.68 4.24
N ILE A 62 -15.12 12.40 4.45
CA ILE A 62 -15.60 11.28 3.65
C ILE A 62 -16.64 10.53 4.48
N GLU A 63 -17.87 10.51 3.99
CA GLU A 63 -18.91 9.65 4.53
C GLU A 63 -18.63 8.21 4.09
N ILE A 64 -18.60 7.30 5.06
CA ILE A 64 -18.44 5.86 4.84
C ILE A 64 -19.73 5.22 5.33
N THR A 65 -20.52 4.72 4.39
CA THR A 65 -21.79 4.05 4.66
C THR A 65 -21.56 2.56 4.97
N PRO A 66 -22.52 1.86 5.60
CA PRO A 66 -22.46 0.41 5.76
C PRO A 66 -22.22 -0.36 4.46
N GLN A 67 -22.68 0.19 3.32
CA GLN A 67 -22.53 -0.40 2.00
C GLN A 67 -21.08 -0.34 1.48
N ASP A 68 -20.29 0.64 1.93
CA ASP A 68 -18.87 0.77 1.59
C ASP A 68 -18.01 -0.23 2.38
N LEU A 69 -18.53 -0.78 3.48
CA LEU A 69 -17.84 -1.71 4.37
C LEU A 69 -18.01 -3.14 3.89
N LEU A 70 -17.15 -3.55 2.96
CA LEU A 70 -17.20 -4.89 2.37
C LEU A 70 -17.19 -6.01 3.43
N PRO A 71 -18.10 -7.00 3.31
CA PRO A 71 -18.09 -8.17 4.18
C PRO A 71 -16.90 -9.08 3.83
N LYS A 72 -16.45 -9.87 4.80
CA LYS A 72 -15.41 -10.91 4.61
C LYS A 72 -14.04 -10.40 4.09
N THR A 73 -13.70 -9.15 4.38
CA THR A 73 -12.35 -8.60 4.20
C THR A 73 -11.78 -8.03 5.49
N TRP A 74 -10.47 -7.83 5.54
CA TRP A 74 -9.77 -7.13 6.61
C TRP A 74 -9.99 -5.62 6.49
N SER A 75 -10.63 -5.02 7.49
CA SER A 75 -10.85 -3.58 7.58
C SER A 75 -11.04 -3.16 9.04
N PRO A 76 -10.04 -2.53 9.67
CA PRO A 76 -10.18 -1.98 11.01
C PRO A 76 -11.29 -0.92 11.11
N ILE A 77 -11.48 -0.12 10.06
CA ILE A 77 -12.57 0.89 10.00
C ILE A 77 -13.94 0.21 10.15
N LYS A 78 -14.14 -0.95 9.52
CA LYS A 78 -15.39 -1.71 9.68
C LYS A 78 -15.55 -2.27 11.10
N GLU A 79 -14.46 -2.71 11.72
CA GLU A 79 -14.49 -3.25 13.09
C GLU A 79 -14.85 -2.17 14.11
N GLU A 80 -14.33 -0.96 13.92
CA GLU A 80 -14.58 0.19 14.79
C GLU A 80 -15.94 0.87 14.50
N PHE A 81 -16.32 0.98 13.23
CA PHE A 81 -17.53 1.68 12.77
C PHE A 81 -18.43 0.78 11.92
N PRO A 82 -19.03 -0.29 12.49
CA PRO A 82 -19.79 -1.28 11.72
C PRO A 82 -21.06 -0.70 11.05
N ASN A 83 -21.56 0.43 11.53
CA ASN A 83 -22.74 1.12 10.99
C ASN A 83 -22.40 2.33 10.11
N GLY A 84 -21.14 2.45 9.69
CA GLY A 84 -20.65 3.62 8.97
C GLY A 84 -20.20 4.75 9.91
N THR A 85 -19.50 5.72 9.33
CA THR A 85 -18.92 6.88 10.04
C THR A 85 -18.60 7.99 9.04
N THR A 86 -18.08 9.10 9.53
CA THR A 86 -17.45 10.14 8.71
C THR A 86 -16.04 10.37 9.21
N LEU A 87 -15.05 10.13 8.34
CA LEU A 87 -13.62 10.32 8.63
C LEU A 87 -13.04 11.37 7.69
N THR A 88 -11.92 11.96 8.07
CA THR A 88 -11.14 12.80 7.18
C THR A 88 -10.23 11.97 6.27
N ILE A 89 -9.74 12.57 5.20
CA ILE A 89 -8.66 11.97 4.37
C ILE A 89 -7.40 11.76 5.21
#